data_AF-A0A6P0XBN4-F1
#
_entry.id   AF-A0A6P0XBN4-F1
#
_cell.length_a   1.000
_cell.length_b   1.000
_cell.length_c   1.000
_cell.angle_alpha   90.00
_cell.angle_beta   90.00
_cell.angle_gamma   90.00
#
_symmetry.space_group_name_H-M   'P 1'
#
loop_
_entity.id
_entity.type
_entity.pdbx_description
1 polymer ?
#
loop_
_entity_poly.entity_id
_entity_poly.type
_entity_poly.pdbx_seq_one_letter_code
_entity_poly.pdbx_strand_id
1 'polypeptide(L)'
;MNLLWDIGHEQTALGKVKKGVKLATEGKIESAISLYKEAQELDSDVEITAWNWNRLCWYGNLNKQADKVMFACEKAVQLRPNYGWNHHNRGLARALTGDFPGAISDFQAYVEWTTNDKEKAKRQGWIDSLKKGENPFTSEVLEDLRN
;
A
#
# COMPACT_ATOMS: atom_id res chain seq x y z
N MET A 1 -4.46 -15.47 -32.82
CA MET A 1 -5.23 -14.47 -32.04
C MET A 1 -4.47 -13.16 -32.12
N ASN A 2 -5.11 -12.07 -32.54
CA ASN A 2 -4.46 -10.89 -33.14
C ASN A 2 -3.66 -10.04 -32.14
N LEU A 3 -2.33 -10.01 -32.31
CA LEU A 3 -1.41 -9.12 -31.57
C LEU A 3 -1.82 -7.64 -31.59
N LEU A 4 -2.49 -7.17 -32.64
CA LEU A 4 -2.92 -5.76 -32.76
C LEU A 4 -4.10 -5.38 -31.84
N TRP A 5 -4.91 -6.34 -31.38
CA TRP A 5 -6.03 -6.07 -30.46
C TRP A 5 -5.53 -5.97 -29.00
N ASP A 6 -4.53 -6.77 -28.62
CA ASP A 6 -3.91 -6.75 -27.28
C ASP A 6 -3.04 -5.51 -27.05
N ILE A 7 -2.29 -5.06 -28.06
CA ILE A 7 -1.40 -3.87 -27.95
C ILE A 7 -2.22 -2.59 -27.65
N GLY A 8 -3.43 -2.48 -28.19
CA GLY A 8 -4.31 -1.33 -27.95
C GLY A 8 -4.84 -1.24 -26.51
N HIS A 9 -5.02 -2.37 -25.83
CA HIS A 9 -5.59 -2.40 -24.48
C HIS A 9 -4.55 -2.08 -23.40
N GLU A 10 -3.29 -2.47 -23.58
CA GLU A 10 -2.19 -2.16 -22.65
C GLU A 10 -1.89 -0.66 -22.57
N GLN A 11 -2.13 0.09 -23.65
CA GLN A 11 -1.83 1.51 -23.72
C GLN A 11 -2.96 2.41 -23.22
N THR A 12 -4.14 1.85 -22.91
CA THR A 12 -5.21 2.59 -22.24
C THR A 12 -4.80 2.99 -20.83
N ALA A 13 -5.43 4.03 -20.26
CA ALA A 13 -5.18 4.44 -18.88
C ALA A 13 -5.43 3.29 -17.90
N LEU A 14 -6.53 2.55 -18.08
CA LEU A 14 -6.83 1.35 -17.29
C LEU A 14 -5.80 0.22 -17.51
N GLY A 15 -5.30 0.04 -18.73
CA GLY A 15 -4.23 -0.91 -19.06
C GLY A 15 -2.94 -0.59 -18.31
N LYS A 16 -2.55 0.69 -18.27
CA LYS A 16 -1.41 1.18 -17.50
C LYS A 16 -1.58 0.94 -16.00
N VAL A 17 -2.77 1.18 -15.42
CA VAL A 17 -3.07 0.86 -14.02
C VAL A 17 -2.88 -0.63 -13.75
N LYS A 18 -3.46 -1.50 -14.57
CA LYS A 18 -3.33 -2.96 -14.43
C LYS A 18 -1.86 -3.42 -14.49
N LYS A 19 -1.09 -2.87 -15.43
CA LYS A 19 0.35 -3.15 -15.54
C LYS A 19 1.13 -2.61 -14.33
N GLY A 20 0.80 -1.43 -13.83
CA GLY A 20 1.38 -0.87 -12.61
C GLY A 20 1.14 -1.75 -11.39
N VAL A 21 -0.08 -2.28 -11.22
CA VAL A 21 -0.39 -3.23 -10.13
C VAL A 21 0.52 -4.46 -10.23
N LYS A 22 0.70 -5.02 -11.42
CA LYS A 22 1.60 -6.16 -11.64
C LYS A 22 3.05 -5.81 -11.27
N LEU A 23 3.57 -4.68 -11.74
CA LEU A 23 4.93 -4.25 -11.41
C LEU A 23 5.13 -4.02 -9.90
N ALA A 24 4.12 -3.50 -9.19
CA ALA A 24 4.17 -3.36 -7.74
C ALA A 24 4.33 -4.73 -7.06
N THR A 25 3.59 -5.74 -7.50
CA THR A 25 3.70 -7.11 -6.97
C THR A 25 5.07 -7.75 -7.20
N GLU A 26 5.72 -7.39 -8.31
CA GLU A 26 7.08 -7.81 -8.64
C GLU A 26 8.16 -7.00 -7.90
N GLY A 27 7.78 -6.05 -7.03
CA GLY A 27 8.69 -5.17 -6.31
C GLY A 27 9.30 -4.03 -7.14
N LYS A 28 8.85 -3.84 -8.39
CA LYS A 28 9.27 -2.75 -9.28
C LYS A 28 8.45 -1.49 -8.98
N ILE A 29 8.59 -0.98 -7.76
CA ILE A 29 7.71 0.05 -7.18
C ILE A 29 7.74 1.36 -7.98
N GLU A 30 8.92 1.87 -8.32
CA GLU A 30 9.02 3.13 -9.08
C GLU A 30 8.39 3.02 -10.48
N SER A 31 8.59 1.89 -11.16
CA SER A 31 7.94 1.63 -12.44
C SER A 31 6.42 1.54 -12.31
N ALA A 32 5.91 0.97 -11.20
CA ALA A 32 4.48 0.98 -10.91
C ALA A 32 3.93 2.40 -10.69
N ILE A 33 4.65 3.23 -9.93
CA ILE A 33 4.31 4.65 -9.72
C ILE A 33 4.24 5.39 -11.06
N SER A 34 5.25 5.21 -11.93
CA SER A 34 5.27 5.83 -13.27
C SER A 34 4.02 5.47 -14.07
N LEU A 35 3.63 4.19 -14.10
CA LEU A 35 2.46 3.77 -14.85
C LEU A 35 1.14 4.31 -14.29
N TYR A 36 1.01 4.47 -12.97
CA TYR A 36 -0.16 5.10 -12.38
C TYR A 36 -0.23 6.59 -12.77
N LYS A 37 0.92 7.28 -12.75
CA LYS A 37 1.01 8.68 -13.19
C LYS A 37 0.65 8.83 -14.66
N GLU A 38 1.25 8.02 -15.53
CA GLU A 38 0.94 8.02 -16.97
C GLU A 38 -0.53 7.70 -17.26
N ALA A 39 -1.16 6.82 -16.46
CA ALA A 39 -2.59 6.54 -16.58
C ALA A 39 -3.42 7.81 -16.30
N GLN A 40 -3.11 8.53 -15.22
CA GLN A 40 -3.80 9.76 -14.83
C GLN A 40 -3.49 10.95 -15.76
N GLU A 41 -2.34 10.95 -16.43
CA GLU A 41 -2.00 11.92 -17.48
C GLU A 41 -2.78 11.66 -18.77
N LEU A 42 -3.03 10.39 -19.11
CA LEU A 42 -3.78 9.99 -20.29
C LEU A 42 -5.29 10.19 -20.12
N ASP A 43 -5.79 9.91 -18.92
CA ASP A 43 -7.19 10.09 -18.53
C ASP A 43 -7.22 10.50 -17.05
N SER A 44 -7.51 11.76 -16.79
CA SER A 44 -7.57 12.30 -15.43
C SER A 44 -8.69 11.68 -14.58
N ASP A 45 -9.70 11.10 -15.23
CA ASP A 45 -10.86 10.48 -14.60
C ASP A 45 -10.70 8.96 -14.49
N VAL A 46 -9.54 8.40 -14.88
CA VAL A 46 -9.28 6.97 -14.77
C VAL A 46 -9.47 6.49 -13.33
N GLU A 47 -10.36 5.52 -13.16
CA GLU A 47 -10.63 4.98 -11.84
C GLU A 47 -9.47 4.09 -11.37
N ILE A 48 -8.81 4.51 -10.29
CA ILE A 48 -7.87 3.67 -9.54
C ILE A 48 -8.51 3.35 -8.19
N THR A 49 -8.93 2.09 -8.04
CA THR A 49 -9.65 1.64 -6.85
C THR A 49 -8.81 1.75 -5.57
N ALA A 50 -9.48 1.87 -4.42
CA ALA A 50 -8.82 1.83 -3.11
C ALA A 50 -7.90 0.61 -2.95
N TRP A 51 -8.29 -0.53 -3.53
CA TRP A 51 -7.50 -1.76 -3.51
C TRP A 51 -6.21 -1.66 -4.34
N ASN A 52 -6.26 -1.06 -5.54
CA ASN A 52 -5.07 -0.84 -6.36
C ASN A 52 -4.09 0.14 -5.71
N TRP A 53 -4.60 1.21 -5.08
CA TRP A 53 -3.78 2.12 -4.28
C TRP A 53 -3.16 1.41 -3.08
N ASN A 54 -3.96 0.62 -2.37
CA ASN A 54 -3.51 -0.12 -1.20
C ASN A 54 -2.44 -1.17 -1.54
N ARG A 55 -2.52 -1.81 -2.72
CA ARG A 55 -1.45 -2.71 -3.21
C ARG A 55 -0.14 -1.96 -3.45
N LEU A 56 -0.19 -0.80 -4.10
CA LEU A 56 1.02 -0.01 -4.31
C LEU A 56 1.66 0.41 -2.98
N CYS A 57 0.82 0.86 -2.02
CA CYS A 57 1.24 1.13 -0.65
C CYS A 57 1.90 -0.09 0.01
N TRP A 58 1.23 -1.25 -0.02
CA TRP A 58 1.72 -2.49 0.61
C TRP A 58 3.06 -2.94 0.05
N TYR A 59 3.14 -3.12 -1.27
CA TYR A 59 4.38 -3.60 -1.88
C TYR A 59 5.49 -2.55 -1.80
N GLY A 60 5.18 -1.25 -1.82
CA GLY A 60 6.16 -0.21 -1.56
C GLY A 60 6.82 -0.36 -0.18
N ASN A 61 6.02 -0.57 0.86
CA ASN A 61 6.52 -0.82 2.21
C ASN A 61 7.41 -2.08 2.28
N LEU A 62 6.96 -3.20 1.71
CA LEU A 62 7.73 -4.45 1.70
C LEU A 62 9.03 -4.38 0.89
N ASN A 63 9.16 -3.41 -0.02
CA ASN A 63 10.37 -3.16 -0.80
C ASN A 63 11.15 -1.94 -0.29
N LYS A 64 10.95 -1.55 0.98
CA LYS A 64 11.69 -0.47 1.67
C LYS A 64 11.59 0.89 0.97
N GLN A 65 10.46 1.16 0.33
CA GLN A 65 10.17 2.38 -0.42
C GLN A 65 8.92 3.09 0.16
N ALA A 66 8.76 3.05 1.48
CA ALA A 66 7.60 3.62 2.18
C ALA A 66 7.44 5.14 1.94
N ASP A 67 8.56 5.86 1.86
CA ASP A 67 8.65 7.28 1.52
C ASP A 67 8.05 7.59 0.14
N LYS A 68 8.23 6.68 -0.82
CA LYS A 68 7.74 6.85 -2.20
C LYS A 68 6.27 6.51 -2.38
N VAL A 69 5.66 5.73 -1.47
CA VAL A 69 4.28 5.24 -1.63
C VAL A 69 3.29 5.79 -0.61
N MET A 70 3.70 6.74 0.24
CA MET A 70 2.79 7.35 1.23
C MET A 70 1.51 7.90 0.57
N PHE A 71 1.65 8.57 -0.59
CA PHE A 71 0.51 9.10 -1.34
C PHE A 71 -0.50 8.01 -1.73
N ALA A 72 -0.03 6.81 -2.07
CA ALA A 72 -0.89 5.67 -2.40
C ALA A 72 -1.62 5.15 -1.15
N CYS A 73 -0.94 5.12 0.00
CA CYS A 73 -1.55 4.77 1.28
C CYS A 73 -2.67 5.74 1.67
N GLU A 74 -2.42 7.05 1.51
CA GLU A 74 -3.40 8.10 1.77
C GLU A 74 -4.61 8.01 0.84
N LYS A 75 -4.39 7.79 -0.46
CA LYS A 75 -5.47 7.59 -1.43
C LYS A 75 -6.32 6.36 -1.10
N ALA A 76 -5.71 5.26 -0.69
CA ALA A 76 -6.45 4.06 -0.28
C ALA A 76 -7.38 4.34 0.92
N VAL A 77 -6.86 5.01 1.96
CA VAL A 77 -7.67 5.40 3.13
C VAL A 77 -8.75 6.41 2.76
N GLN A 78 -8.44 7.41 1.94
CA GLN A 78 -9.41 8.41 1.48
C GLN A 78 -10.60 7.77 0.74
N LEU A 79 -10.33 6.81 -0.14
CA LEU A 79 -11.36 6.15 -0.96
C LEU A 79 -12.18 5.13 -0.17
N ARG A 80 -11.58 4.50 0.85
CA ARG A 80 -12.29 3.52 1.68
C ARG A 80 -11.79 3.62 3.14
N PRO A 81 -12.30 4.60 3.91
CA PRO A 81 -11.82 4.87 5.27
C PRO A 81 -12.20 3.77 6.26
N ASN A 82 -13.33 3.10 6.07
CA ASN A 82 -13.80 2.08 7.01
C ASN A 82 -13.18 0.68 6.78
N TYR A 83 -12.16 0.56 5.94
CA TYR A 83 -11.49 -0.72 5.68
C TYR A 83 -10.16 -0.77 6.39
N GLY A 84 -10.10 -1.54 7.49
CA GLY A 84 -8.94 -1.58 8.38
C GLY A 84 -7.62 -1.88 7.67
N TRP A 85 -7.60 -2.73 6.64
CA TRP A 85 -6.36 -3.02 5.89
C TRP A 85 -5.72 -1.79 5.21
N ASN A 86 -6.51 -0.77 4.89
CA ASN A 86 -5.98 0.50 4.40
C ASN A 86 -5.20 1.24 5.49
N HIS A 87 -5.77 1.29 6.70
CA HIS A 87 -5.09 1.83 7.87
C HIS A 87 -3.86 1.01 8.22
N HIS A 88 -3.96 -0.32 8.25
CA HIS A 88 -2.80 -1.18 8.51
C HIS A 88 -1.60 -0.86 7.60
N ASN A 89 -1.82 -0.77 6.29
CA ASN A 89 -0.74 -0.53 5.35
C ASN A 89 -0.19 0.90 5.43
N ARG A 90 -1.04 1.90 5.69
CA ARG A 90 -0.58 3.28 5.96
C ARG A 90 0.18 3.36 7.28
N GLY A 91 -0.25 2.64 8.31
CA GLY A 91 0.44 2.57 9.60
C GLY A 91 1.83 1.98 9.47
N LEU A 92 1.99 0.93 8.65
CA LEU A 92 3.30 0.39 8.30
C LEU A 92 4.17 1.42 7.58
N ALA A 93 3.63 2.13 6.58
CA ALA A 93 4.36 3.17 5.86
C ALA A 93 4.83 4.28 6.82
N ARG A 94 3.94 4.77 7.69
CA ARG A 94 4.22 5.82 8.67
C ARG A 94 5.30 5.40 9.66
N ALA A 95 5.24 4.17 10.16
CA ALA A 95 6.28 3.65 11.06
C ALA A 95 7.64 3.58 10.36
N LEU A 96 7.68 3.10 9.10
CA LEU A 96 8.91 3.04 8.30
C LEU A 96 9.49 4.42 7.97
N THR A 97 8.65 5.45 7.88
CA THR A 97 9.08 6.85 7.67
C THR A 97 9.21 7.67 8.96
N GLY A 98 9.10 7.05 10.13
CA GLY A 98 9.32 7.68 11.44
C GLY A 98 8.12 8.43 12.05
N ASP A 99 6.94 8.41 11.42
CA ASP A 99 5.70 8.93 12.00
C ASP A 99 5.06 7.88 12.93
N PHE A 100 5.65 7.70 14.11
CA PHE A 100 5.14 6.74 15.10
C PHE A 100 3.76 7.10 15.65
N PRO A 101 3.45 8.38 15.97
CA PRO A 101 2.10 8.75 16.41
C PRO A 101 1.02 8.41 15.36
N GLY A 102 1.26 8.73 14.10
CA GLY A 102 0.35 8.39 13.01
C GLY A 102 0.24 6.89 12.77
N ALA A 103 1.34 6.14 12.89
CA ALA A 103 1.34 4.69 12.78
C ALA A 103 0.52 4.02 13.89
N ILE A 104 0.67 4.48 15.14
CA ILE A 104 -0.11 3.99 16.28
C ILE A 104 -1.61 4.19 16.03
N SER A 105 -2.01 5.39 15.60
CA SER A 105 -3.42 5.69 15.30
C SER A 105 -3.98 4.77 14.20
N ASP A 106 -3.21 4.52 13.14
CA ASP A 106 -3.62 3.63 12.06
C ASP A 106 -3.72 2.16 12.49
N PHE A 107 -2.78 1.66 13.31
CA PHE A 107 -2.87 0.31 13.84
C PHE A 107 -4.03 0.15 14.82
N GLN A 108 -4.35 1.18 15.61
CA GLN A 108 -5.55 1.18 16.46
C GLN A 108 -6.84 1.06 15.64
N ALA A 109 -6.96 1.84 14.56
CA ALA A 109 -8.09 1.74 13.64
C ALA A 109 -8.22 0.32 13.02
N TYR A 110 -7.10 -0.32 12.69
CA TYR A 110 -7.12 -1.72 12.24
C TYR A 110 -7.59 -2.69 13.33
N VAL A 111 -7.11 -2.53 14.57
CA VAL A 111 -7.48 -3.36 15.73
C VAL A 111 -8.99 -3.25 16.03
N GLU A 112 -9.55 -2.06 15.92
CA GLU A 112 -10.99 -1.81 16.09
C GLU A 112 -11.83 -2.43 14.97
N TRP A 113 -11.31 -2.43 13.73
CA TRP A 113 -12.00 -2.97 12.57
C TRP A 113 -12.05 -4.50 12.52
N THR A 114 -10.96 -5.17 12.93
CA THR A 114 -10.85 -6.63 12.81
C THR A 114 -11.51 -7.34 13.99
N THR A 115 -12.01 -8.56 13.77
CA THR A 115 -12.46 -9.47 14.83
C THR A 115 -11.46 -10.59 15.11
N ASN A 116 -10.35 -10.65 14.37
CA ASN A 116 -9.34 -11.70 14.51
C ASN A 116 -8.36 -11.39 15.65
N ASP A 117 -8.40 -12.19 16.72
CA ASP A 117 -7.60 -11.96 17.93
C ASP A 117 -6.08 -12.06 17.69
N LYS A 118 -5.63 -12.94 16.79
CA LYS A 118 -4.20 -13.05 16.45
C LYS A 118 -3.71 -11.78 15.75
N GLU A 119 -4.51 -11.26 14.83
CA GLU A 119 -4.23 -10.01 14.12
C GLU A 119 -4.23 -8.81 15.10
N LYS A 120 -5.18 -8.76 16.05
CA LYS A 120 -5.20 -7.75 17.11
C LYS A 120 -3.94 -7.80 17.97
N ALA A 121 -3.60 -8.97 18.48
CA ALA A 121 -2.42 -9.16 19.33
C ALA A 121 -1.13 -8.76 18.60
N LYS A 122 -0.99 -9.12 17.32
CA LYS A 122 0.15 -8.71 16.49
C LYS A 122 0.26 -7.19 16.36
N ARG A 123 -0.84 -6.48 16.07
CA ARG A 123 -0.82 -5.00 15.97
C ARG A 123 -0.64 -4.34 17.32
N GLN A 124 -1.16 -4.91 18.40
CA GLN A 124 -0.95 -4.41 19.74
C GLN A 124 0.53 -4.45 20.12
N GLY A 125 1.24 -5.55 19.81
CA GLY A 125 2.69 -5.63 20.01
C GLY A 125 3.45 -4.53 19.26
N TRP A 126 3.09 -4.25 18.01
CA TRP A 126 3.70 -3.15 17.26
C TRP A 126 3.39 -1.77 17.85
N ILE A 127 2.15 -1.54 18.28
CA ILE A 127 1.75 -0.31 18.97
C ILE A 127 2.58 -0.10 20.22
N ASP A 128 2.80 -1.16 21.01
CA ASP A 128 3.54 -1.07 22.27
C ASP A 128 5.03 -0.80 22.05
N SER A 129 5.65 -1.36 21.00
CA SER A 129 7.01 -0.99 20.59
C SER A 129 7.08 0.48 20.14
N LEU A 130 6.17 0.92 19.28
CA LEU A 130 6.18 2.29 18.76
C LEU A 130 5.98 3.34 19.87
N LYS A 131 5.16 3.04 20.89
CA LYS A 131 4.99 3.89 22.08
C LYS A 131 6.29 4.07 22.88
N LYS A 132 7.22 3.13 22.80
CA LYS A 132 8.55 3.20 23.41
C LYS A 132 9.57 3.92 22.50
N GLY A 133 9.16 4.35 21.31
CA GLY A 133 10.06 4.91 20.29
C GLY A 133 10.85 3.83 19.55
N GLU A 134 10.47 2.56 19.66
CA GLU A 134 11.12 1.44 19.00
C GLU A 134 10.38 1.12 17.70
N ASN A 135 11.08 1.09 16.57
CA ASN A 135 10.50 0.64 15.31
C ASN A 135 10.62 -0.88 15.19
N PRO A 136 9.50 -1.65 15.23
CA PRO A 136 9.55 -3.11 15.16
C PRO A 136 9.78 -3.65 13.75
N PHE A 137 9.75 -2.80 12.70
CA PHE A 137 9.76 -3.23 11.31
C PHE A 137 11.19 -3.35 10.75
N THR A 138 11.90 -4.39 11.20
CA THR A 138 13.21 -4.78 10.65
C THR A 138 13.06 -5.40 9.25
N SER A 139 14.17 -5.62 8.55
CA SER A 139 14.15 -6.32 7.25
C SER A 139 13.58 -7.73 7.36
N GLU A 140 13.84 -8.43 8.47
CA GLU A 140 13.30 -9.77 8.75
C GLU A 140 11.77 -9.72 8.92
N VAL A 141 11.28 -8.77 9.71
CA VAL A 141 9.83 -8.60 9.89
C VAL A 141 9.14 -8.25 8.58
N LEU A 142 9.76 -7.44 7.71
CA LEU A 142 9.21 -7.15 6.39
C LEU A 142 9.18 -8.38 5.47
N GLU A 143 10.15 -9.28 5.59
CA GLU A 143 10.15 -10.55 4.84
C GLU A 143 9.07 -11.50 5.36
N ASP A 144 8.89 -11.61 6.67
CA ASP A 144 7.82 -12.39 7.28
C ASP A 144 6.43 -11.88 6.88
N LEU A 145 6.28 -10.58 6.67
CA LEU A 145 5.03 -9.99 6.18
C LEU A 145 4.74 -10.31 4.72
N ARG A 146 5.73 -10.75 3.94
CA ARG A 146 5.58 -11.08 2.52
C ARG A 146 4.96 -12.47 2.31
N ASN A 147 5.05 -13.37 3.30
CA ASN A 147 4.64 -14.78 3.28
C ASN A 147 3.27 -15.01 3.92
#